data_AF-A0A3G8ZJS8-F1
#
_entry.id   AF-A0A3G8ZJS8-F1
#
_cell.length_a   1.000
_cell.length_b   1.000
_cell.length_c   1.000
_cell.angle_alpha   90.00
_cell.angle_beta   90.00
_cell.angle_gamma   90.00
#
_symmetry.space_group_name_H-M   'P 1'
#
loop_
_entity.id
_entity.type
_entity.pdbx_description
1 polymer ?
#
loop_
_entity_poly.entity_id
_entity_poly.type
_entity_poly.pdbx_seq_one_letter_code
_entity_poly.pdbx_strand_id
1 'polypeptide(L)'
;MDEPRRLLDPSVGDWINARLVRGESSMGSRVRSVIPTGFQRVVRDGNGRSGNVDPDEGSVPVGTLTAILDHCLCDGNVVQGVWLGFGTWTYRWNGEPVLPGWGGREYRLFATAKAAITTWPGMSPSWPQSANLIWPADNSWCIATEIDWDSTLVAGSTDMTDAILADVRLESFVVEYEDDLSWCGNILNPRPDWLARQCPPD
;
A
#
# COMPACT_ATOMS: atom_id res chain seq x y z
N MET A 1 -13.48 1.56 -19.31
CA MET A 1 -13.17 2.04 -17.95
C MET A 1 -13.10 3.54 -18.02
N ASP A 2 -13.72 4.23 -17.08
CA ASP A 2 -13.54 5.68 -16.96
C ASP A 2 -12.12 5.98 -16.49
N GLU A 3 -11.51 7.00 -17.09
CA GLU A 3 -10.17 7.47 -16.73
C GLU A 3 -10.13 7.92 -15.26
N PRO A 4 -9.02 7.67 -14.51
CA PRO A 4 -8.89 8.16 -13.15
C PRO A 4 -9.10 9.67 -13.07
N ARG A 5 -10.07 10.11 -12.28
CA ARG A 5 -10.34 11.54 -12.10
C ARG A 5 -9.60 12.06 -10.87
N ARG A 6 -8.74 13.06 -11.05
CA ARG A 6 -8.03 13.74 -9.95
C ARG A 6 -9.03 14.28 -8.92
N LEU A 7 -8.78 14.01 -7.63
CA LEU A 7 -9.48 14.61 -6.50
C LEU A 7 -8.65 15.75 -5.92
N LEU A 8 -9.25 16.93 -5.80
CA LEU A 8 -8.58 18.12 -5.24
C LEU A 8 -8.86 18.32 -3.75
N ASP A 9 -9.84 17.60 -3.21
CA ASP A 9 -10.12 17.55 -1.79
C ASP A 9 -9.44 16.30 -1.19
N PRO A 10 -8.35 16.45 -0.42
CA PRO A 10 -7.65 15.32 0.18
C PRO A 10 -8.38 14.78 1.42
N SER A 11 -9.39 15.49 1.96
CA SER A 11 -10.07 15.11 3.20
C SER A 11 -10.79 13.77 3.12
N VAL A 12 -11.09 13.31 1.90
CA VAL A 12 -11.58 11.94 1.62
C VAL A 12 -10.66 10.83 2.15
N GLY A 13 -9.39 11.16 2.45
CA GLY A 13 -8.41 10.25 3.04
C GLY A 13 -8.05 10.58 4.50
N ASP A 14 -8.65 11.59 5.14
CA ASP A 14 -8.27 12.00 6.51
C ASP A 14 -8.41 10.88 7.54
N TRP A 15 -9.40 10.00 7.32
CA TRP A 15 -9.64 8.82 8.16
C TRP A 15 -8.44 7.86 8.17
N ILE A 16 -7.66 7.79 7.09
CA ILE A 16 -6.44 6.97 7.03
C ILE A 16 -5.47 7.51 8.07
N ASN A 17 -5.13 8.79 7.98
CA ASN A 17 -4.20 9.44 8.89
C ASN A 17 -4.64 9.37 10.35
N ALA A 18 -5.94 9.49 10.61
CA ALA A 18 -6.50 9.37 11.95
C ALA A 18 -6.33 7.96 12.55
N ARG A 19 -6.17 6.92 11.71
CA ARG A 19 -6.06 5.52 12.12
C ARG A 19 -4.66 4.92 11.93
N LEU A 20 -3.72 5.65 11.34
CA LEU A 20 -2.30 5.27 11.33
C LEU A 20 -1.67 5.54 12.69
N VAL A 21 -0.97 4.54 13.23
CA VAL A 21 -0.22 4.68 14.48
C VAL A 21 1.26 4.79 14.15
N ARG A 22 1.82 5.99 14.33
CA ARG A 22 3.23 6.30 14.04
C ARG A 22 4.12 5.83 15.21
N GLY A 23 5.20 5.11 14.90
CA GLY A 23 6.22 4.73 15.89
C GLY A 23 7.17 5.88 16.24
N GLU A 24 7.92 5.72 17.33
CA GLU A 24 8.88 6.72 17.83
C GLU A 24 10.22 6.74 17.06
N SER A 25 10.52 5.74 16.23
CA SER A 25 11.78 5.65 15.49
C SER A 25 11.58 5.35 14.01
N SER A 26 12.45 5.93 13.18
CA SER A 26 12.48 5.78 11.72
C SER A 26 13.00 4.42 11.24
N MET A 27 13.26 3.47 12.15
CA MET A 27 13.89 2.18 11.80
C MET A 27 12.97 0.95 11.95
N GLY A 28 11.88 1.04 12.72
CA GLY A 28 10.88 -0.02 12.84
C GLY A 28 9.57 0.40 12.20
N SER A 29 9.11 -0.33 11.19
CA SER A 29 7.88 0.01 10.49
C SER A 29 6.82 -1.02 10.80
N ARG A 30 6.04 -0.75 11.83
CA ARG A 30 4.95 -1.66 12.20
C ARG A 30 3.85 -1.61 11.17
N VAL A 31 3.12 -2.70 10.99
CA VAL A 31 1.94 -2.78 10.10
C VAL A 31 0.99 -1.60 10.30
N ARG A 32 0.68 -1.25 11.57
CA ARG A 32 -0.18 -0.12 11.95
C ARG A 32 0.29 1.26 11.50
N SER A 33 1.57 1.39 11.12
CA SER A 33 2.11 2.64 10.64
C SER A 33 1.81 2.87 9.17
N VAL A 34 1.46 1.83 8.39
CA VAL A 34 1.25 1.91 6.94
C VAL A 34 -0.18 1.65 6.51
N ILE A 35 -0.85 0.70 7.16
CA ILE A 35 -2.28 0.46 6.92
C ILE A 35 -3.09 0.95 8.13
N PRO A 36 -4.22 1.66 7.92
CA PRO A 36 -5.03 2.17 9.01
C PRO A 36 -5.52 1.05 9.94
N THR A 37 -5.50 1.32 11.25
CA THR A 37 -5.99 0.39 12.29
C THR A 37 -7.52 0.33 12.34
N GLY A 38 -8.06 -0.64 13.10
CA GLY A 38 -9.49 -0.77 13.36
C GLY A 38 -10.25 -1.66 12.38
N PHE A 39 -9.55 -2.37 11.50
CA PHE A 39 -10.13 -3.48 10.72
C PHE A 39 -10.09 -4.78 11.53
N GLN A 40 -10.90 -5.75 11.13
CA GLN A 40 -10.97 -7.04 11.80
C GLN A 40 -9.71 -7.88 11.55
N ARG A 41 -9.08 -7.73 10.39
CA ARG A 41 -7.87 -8.45 10.02
C ARG A 41 -7.04 -7.70 8.98
N VAL A 42 -5.74 -7.93 9.00
CA VAL A 42 -4.79 -7.52 7.97
C VAL A 42 -4.12 -8.77 7.38
N VAL A 43 -3.99 -8.78 6.07
CA VAL A 43 -3.26 -9.80 5.31
C VAL A 43 -2.09 -9.11 4.60
N ARG A 44 -0.94 -9.78 4.59
CA ARG A 44 0.25 -9.41 3.83
C ARG A 44 0.36 -10.35 2.64
N ASP A 45 0.41 -9.79 1.43
CA ASP A 45 0.74 -10.52 0.21
C ASP A 45 2.21 -10.26 -0.17
N GLY A 46 2.98 -11.35 -0.34
CA GLY A 46 4.42 -11.33 -0.62
C GLY A 46 4.79 -11.46 -2.11
N ASN A 47 3.81 -11.53 -3.01
CA ASN A 47 4.01 -11.88 -4.42
C ASN A 47 4.61 -10.74 -5.28
N GLY A 48 5.50 -9.93 -4.68
CA GLY A 48 6.15 -8.75 -5.27
C GLY A 48 7.65 -8.88 -5.49
N ARG A 49 8.36 -9.81 -4.81
CA ARG A 49 9.80 -10.08 -5.04
C ARG A 49 10.04 -11.52 -5.45
N SER A 50 10.17 -11.78 -6.75
CA SER A 50 10.79 -13.03 -7.22
C SER A 50 12.26 -12.75 -7.53
N GLY A 51 13.18 -13.66 -7.19
CA GLY A 51 14.62 -13.47 -7.41
C GLY A 51 15.07 -13.28 -8.87
N ASN A 52 14.14 -13.35 -9.84
CA ASN A 52 14.39 -13.17 -11.27
C ASN A 52 13.65 -11.95 -11.87
N VAL A 53 12.88 -11.21 -11.07
CA VAL A 53 12.19 -9.98 -11.46
C VAL A 53 12.44 -8.98 -10.34
N ASP A 54 13.32 -8.00 -10.58
CA ASP A 54 13.36 -6.82 -9.73
C ASP A 54 11.92 -6.26 -9.70
N PRO A 55 11.31 -6.02 -8.53
CA PRO A 55 10.06 -5.29 -8.52
C PRO A 55 10.31 -3.96 -9.22
N ASP A 56 9.63 -3.72 -10.33
CA ASP A 56 9.56 -2.39 -10.94
C ASP A 56 9.17 -1.42 -9.81
N GLU A 57 10.14 -0.61 -9.38
CA GLU A 57 10.24 0.05 -8.07
C GLU A 57 8.88 0.44 -7.45
N GLY A 58 8.43 -0.34 -6.47
CA GLY A 58 7.27 -0.01 -5.63
C GLY A 58 5.88 -0.10 -6.27
N SER A 59 5.76 -0.77 -7.41
CA SER A 59 4.50 -1.02 -8.12
C SER A 59 4.00 -2.46 -7.90
N VAL A 60 2.72 -2.64 -7.56
CA VAL A 60 2.11 -3.97 -7.47
C VAL A 60 1.79 -4.45 -8.88
N PRO A 61 2.20 -5.67 -9.27
CA PRO A 61 1.85 -6.22 -10.57
C PRO A 61 0.33 -6.19 -10.80
N VAL A 62 -0.10 -5.80 -12.00
CA VAL A 62 -1.53 -5.67 -12.36
C VAL A 62 -2.32 -6.93 -12.04
N GLY A 63 -1.74 -8.11 -12.29
CA GLY A 63 -2.35 -9.41 -12.00
C GLY A 63 -2.60 -9.60 -10.50
N THR A 64 -1.60 -9.35 -9.67
CA THR A 64 -1.69 -9.43 -8.21
C THR A 64 -2.71 -8.43 -7.67
N LEU A 65 -2.64 -7.17 -8.09
CA LEU A 65 -3.59 -6.15 -7.65
C LEU A 65 -5.03 -6.48 -8.09
N THR A 66 -5.22 -7.00 -9.30
CA THR A 66 -6.53 -7.47 -9.76
C THR A 66 -7.05 -8.61 -8.89
N ALA A 67 -6.20 -9.61 -8.60
CA ALA A 67 -6.58 -10.74 -7.75
C ALA A 67 -6.99 -10.31 -6.34
N ILE A 68 -6.30 -9.33 -5.73
CA ILE A 68 -6.70 -8.73 -4.46
C ILE A 68 -8.06 -8.02 -4.60
N LEU A 69 -8.20 -7.17 -5.63
CA LEU A 69 -9.39 -6.36 -5.85
C LEU A 69 -10.64 -7.21 -6.15
N ASP A 70 -10.52 -8.43 -6.66
CA ASP A 70 -11.65 -9.35 -6.86
C ASP A 70 -12.40 -9.65 -5.55
N HIS A 71 -11.68 -9.62 -4.41
CA HIS A 71 -12.25 -9.88 -3.08
C HIS A 71 -12.73 -8.62 -2.34
N CYS A 72 -12.34 -7.44 -2.83
CA CYS A 72 -12.71 -6.15 -2.23
C CYS A 72 -14.08 -5.68 -2.74
N LEU A 73 -15.14 -5.81 -1.94
CA LEU A 73 -16.49 -5.37 -2.36
C LEU A 73 -16.60 -3.85 -2.44
N CYS A 74 -17.27 -3.34 -3.48
CA CYS A 74 -17.51 -1.90 -3.64
C CYS A 74 -18.67 -1.66 -4.62
N ASP A 75 -19.70 -0.92 -4.19
CA ASP A 75 -20.86 -0.56 -5.02
C ASP A 75 -20.64 0.71 -5.86
N GLY A 76 -19.40 1.14 -6.04
CA GLY A 76 -19.08 2.35 -6.77
C GLY A 76 -17.59 2.53 -7.09
N ASN A 77 -17.16 3.78 -7.10
CA ASN A 77 -15.77 4.13 -7.32
C ASN A 77 -14.95 3.92 -6.04
N VAL A 78 -13.67 3.62 -6.24
CA VAL A 78 -12.64 3.63 -5.20
C VAL A 78 -11.82 4.90 -5.31
N VAL A 79 -11.21 5.29 -4.20
CA VAL A 79 -10.15 6.28 -4.17
C VAL A 79 -8.83 5.55 -4.28
N GLN A 80 -7.94 6.04 -5.13
CA GLN A 80 -6.58 5.56 -5.30
C GLN A 80 -5.59 6.70 -5.05
N GLY A 81 -4.66 6.48 -4.12
CA GLY A 81 -3.59 7.40 -3.76
C GLY A 81 -2.26 6.97 -4.36
N VAL A 82 -1.63 7.88 -5.10
CA VAL A 82 -0.35 7.64 -5.79
C VAL A 82 0.71 8.55 -5.20
N TRP A 83 1.84 7.98 -4.80
CA TRP A 83 2.89 8.72 -4.12
C TRP A 83 3.52 9.77 -5.05
N LEU A 84 3.68 11.00 -4.54
CA LEU A 84 4.31 12.07 -5.31
C LEU A 84 5.79 11.84 -5.58
N GLY A 85 6.47 11.10 -4.69
CA GLY A 85 7.92 10.94 -4.74
C GLY A 85 8.44 10.04 -5.85
N PHE A 86 7.58 9.41 -6.66
CA PHE A 86 8.01 8.67 -7.86
C PHE A 86 8.75 9.56 -8.87
N GLY A 87 8.61 10.88 -8.81
CA GLY A 87 9.41 11.82 -9.63
C GLY A 87 9.05 11.85 -11.11
N THR A 88 7.93 11.21 -11.51
CA THR A 88 7.52 11.03 -12.91
C THR A 88 6.33 11.90 -13.31
N TRP A 89 5.94 12.85 -12.45
CA TRP A 89 4.88 13.81 -12.72
C TRP A 89 5.32 14.83 -13.79
N THR A 90 4.49 15.03 -14.82
CA THR A 90 4.86 15.82 -16.01
C THR A 90 4.79 17.33 -15.80
N TYR A 91 4.23 17.78 -14.70
CA TYR A 91 4.17 19.19 -14.31
C TYR A 91 4.83 19.38 -12.96
N ARG A 92 5.41 20.58 -12.77
CA ARG A 92 5.92 20.97 -11.46
C ARG A 92 4.76 21.09 -10.48
N TRP A 93 4.99 20.57 -9.29
CA TRP A 93 4.10 20.79 -8.16
C TRP A 93 3.87 22.29 -7.93
N ASN A 94 2.61 22.69 -7.86
CA ASN A 94 2.15 24.08 -7.74
C ASN A 94 1.49 24.38 -6.37
N GLY A 95 1.63 23.49 -5.39
CA GLY A 95 0.98 23.63 -4.09
C GLY A 95 -0.46 23.09 -4.04
N GLU A 96 -0.85 22.25 -5.01
CA GLU A 96 -2.13 21.54 -4.96
C GLU A 96 -2.32 20.75 -3.65
N PRO A 97 -3.54 20.42 -3.21
CA PRO A 97 -3.69 19.61 -2.01
C PRO A 97 -3.23 18.16 -2.20
N VAL A 98 -2.56 17.60 -1.18
CA VAL A 98 -2.16 16.18 -1.07
C VAL A 98 -2.74 15.56 0.17
N LEU A 99 -2.88 14.24 0.14
CA LEU A 99 -3.07 13.47 1.35
C LEU A 99 -1.67 13.19 1.96
N PRO A 100 -1.34 13.69 3.15
CA PRO A 100 -0.15 13.22 3.87
C PRO A 100 -0.35 11.77 4.29
N GLY A 101 0.73 11.02 4.49
CA GLY A 101 0.65 9.65 5.01
C GLY A 101 1.89 9.25 5.79
N TRP A 102 2.14 7.94 5.86
CA TRP A 102 3.27 7.39 6.59
C TRP A 102 4.62 7.85 6.03
N GLY A 103 5.65 7.91 6.89
CA GLY A 103 7.02 8.22 6.46
C GLY A 103 7.23 9.61 5.85
N GLY A 104 6.27 10.53 6.01
CA GLY A 104 6.30 11.83 5.32
C GLY A 104 5.91 11.74 3.84
N ARG A 105 5.34 10.62 3.39
CA ARG A 105 4.83 10.47 2.03
C ARG A 105 3.61 11.35 1.80
N GLU A 106 3.52 11.88 0.59
CA GLU A 106 2.41 12.70 0.12
C GLU A 106 1.78 12.03 -1.10
N TYR A 107 0.47 11.91 -1.10
CA TYR A 107 -0.28 11.18 -2.10
C TYR A 107 -1.19 12.08 -2.91
N ARG A 108 -1.15 11.86 -4.24
CA ARG A 108 -2.11 12.38 -5.19
C ARG A 108 -3.28 11.41 -5.29
N LEU A 109 -4.48 11.89 -4.95
CA LEU A 109 -5.72 11.10 -4.95
C LEU A 109 -6.48 11.18 -6.27
N PHE A 110 -7.03 10.04 -6.69
CA PHE A 110 -7.88 9.88 -7.85
C PHE A 110 -9.12 9.06 -7.49
N ALA A 111 -10.27 9.40 -8.08
CA ALA A 111 -11.46 8.56 -8.04
C ALA A 111 -11.60 7.80 -9.36
N THR A 112 -11.88 6.52 -9.29
CA THR A 112 -11.99 5.64 -10.46
C THR A 112 -12.82 4.41 -10.14
N ALA A 113 -13.29 3.71 -11.18
CA ALA A 113 -13.89 2.40 -11.00
C ALA A 113 -12.88 1.44 -10.33
N LYS A 114 -13.36 0.48 -9.54
CA LYS A 114 -12.49 -0.51 -8.89
C LYS A 114 -11.74 -1.35 -9.94
N ALA A 115 -10.48 -1.03 -10.15
CA ALA A 115 -9.60 -1.69 -11.12
C ALA A 115 -8.12 -1.52 -10.73
N ALA A 116 -7.29 -2.44 -11.19
CA ALA A 116 -5.84 -2.32 -11.11
C ALA A 116 -5.35 -1.31 -12.15
N ILE A 117 -5.03 -0.09 -11.71
CA ILE A 117 -4.61 1.01 -12.58
C ILE A 117 -3.13 1.27 -12.36
N THR A 118 -2.38 1.38 -13.45
CA THR A 118 -0.93 1.63 -13.43
C THR A 118 -0.50 2.84 -14.26
N THR A 119 -1.47 3.62 -14.74
CA THR A 119 -1.27 4.83 -15.54
C THR A 119 -2.13 5.94 -14.98
N TRP A 120 -1.54 7.12 -14.77
CA TRP A 120 -2.19 8.21 -14.07
C TRP A 120 -2.15 9.49 -14.89
N PRO A 121 -3.23 10.29 -14.89
CA PRO A 121 -3.23 11.57 -15.56
C PRO A 121 -2.07 12.46 -15.08
N GLY A 122 -1.21 12.82 -16.03
CA GLY A 122 -0.05 13.67 -15.78
C GLY A 122 1.13 12.99 -15.10
N MET A 123 1.23 11.66 -15.17
CA MET A 123 2.48 10.93 -14.96
C MET A 123 3.03 10.42 -16.29
N SER A 124 4.35 10.36 -16.40
CA SER A 124 5.09 9.72 -17.50
C SER A 124 6.23 8.88 -16.94
N PRO A 125 5.92 7.77 -16.25
CA PRO A 125 6.95 6.91 -15.66
C PRO A 125 7.63 6.04 -16.71
N SER A 126 8.87 5.63 -16.43
CA SER A 126 9.60 4.69 -17.29
C SER A 126 9.04 3.26 -17.25
N TRP A 127 8.23 2.93 -16.24
CA TRP A 127 7.51 1.66 -16.08
C TRP A 127 6.12 1.90 -15.44
N PRO A 128 5.16 0.96 -15.54
CA PRO A 128 3.83 1.12 -14.96
C PRO A 128 3.86 1.24 -13.44
N GLN A 129 3.06 2.17 -12.88
CA GLN A 129 3.06 2.48 -11.45
C GLN A 129 1.66 2.31 -10.84
N SER A 130 1.46 1.31 -9.98
CA SER A 130 0.19 1.12 -9.27
C SER A 130 -0.07 2.24 -8.26
N ALA A 131 -1.29 2.31 -7.73
CA ALA A 131 -1.56 3.12 -6.56
C ALA A 131 -0.87 2.53 -5.32
N ASN A 132 -0.50 3.39 -4.39
CA ASN A 132 0.04 3.02 -3.08
C ASN A 132 -1.07 2.76 -2.06
N LEU A 133 -2.17 3.49 -2.16
CA LEU A 133 -3.32 3.38 -1.26
C LEU A 133 -4.59 3.20 -2.07
N ILE A 134 -5.47 2.29 -1.66
CA ILE A 134 -6.78 2.08 -2.31
C ILE A 134 -7.85 1.83 -1.24
N TRP A 135 -8.99 2.51 -1.35
CA TRP A 135 -10.13 2.30 -0.45
C TRP A 135 -11.47 2.69 -1.09
N PRO A 136 -12.59 2.11 -0.64
CA PRO A 136 -13.94 2.49 -1.05
C PRO A 136 -14.45 3.71 -0.25
N ALA A 137 -15.51 4.36 -0.71
CA ALA A 137 -16.07 5.55 -0.05
C ALA A 137 -16.59 5.30 1.38
N ASP A 138 -16.95 4.06 1.72
CA ASP A 138 -17.41 3.66 3.06
C ASP A 138 -16.27 3.25 4.01
N ASN A 139 -15.02 3.27 3.52
CA ASN A 139 -13.81 2.88 4.26
C ASN A 139 -13.87 1.45 4.84
N SER A 140 -14.65 0.56 4.21
CA SER A 140 -14.85 -0.82 4.67
C SER A 140 -13.61 -1.72 4.50
N TRP A 141 -12.68 -1.33 3.63
CA TRP A 141 -11.38 -1.98 3.46
C TRP A 141 -10.32 -0.98 3.00
N CYS A 142 -9.05 -1.37 3.09
CA CYS A 142 -7.92 -0.58 2.61
C CYS A 142 -6.84 -1.51 2.04
N ILE A 143 -6.21 -1.09 0.95
CA ILE A 143 -4.98 -1.69 0.44
C ILE A 143 -3.88 -0.65 0.61
N ALA A 144 -2.74 -1.07 1.13
CA ALA A 144 -1.55 -0.24 1.26
C ALA A 144 -0.32 -1.01 0.76
N THR A 145 0.39 -0.45 -0.21
CA THR A 145 1.67 -0.97 -0.70
C THR A 145 2.75 0.11 -0.55
N GLU A 146 3.97 -0.34 -0.32
CA GLU A 146 5.10 0.54 -0.03
C GLU A 146 6.30 0.26 -0.91
N ILE A 147 6.96 1.34 -1.33
CA ILE A 147 8.05 1.27 -2.32
C ILE A 147 9.31 0.60 -1.77
N ASP A 148 9.52 0.68 -0.46
CA ASP A 148 10.71 0.14 0.21
C ASP A 148 10.52 -1.33 0.61
N TRP A 149 9.28 -1.84 0.51
CA TRP A 149 8.91 -3.17 0.98
C TRP A 149 8.52 -4.07 -0.17
N ASP A 150 8.57 -5.36 0.10
CA ASP A 150 8.27 -6.41 -0.88
C ASP A 150 6.83 -6.90 -0.79
N SER A 151 5.96 -6.15 -0.10
CA SER A 151 4.68 -6.67 0.33
C SER A 151 3.56 -5.65 0.27
N THR A 152 2.37 -6.14 -0.03
CA THR A 152 1.12 -5.37 -0.01
C THR A 152 0.29 -5.76 1.21
N LEU A 153 -0.17 -4.77 1.96
CA LEU A 153 -1.10 -4.97 3.07
C LEU A 153 -2.53 -4.78 2.59
N VAL A 154 -3.41 -5.66 3.03
CA VAL A 154 -4.86 -5.59 2.77
C VAL A 154 -5.60 -5.72 4.08
N ALA A 155 -6.39 -4.73 4.44
CA ALA A 155 -7.17 -4.70 5.67
C ALA A 155 -8.66 -4.62 5.36
N GLY A 156 -9.49 -5.38 6.08
CA GLY A 156 -10.92 -5.46 5.82
C GLY A 156 -11.65 -6.33 6.84
N SER A 157 -12.79 -6.87 6.43
CA SER A 157 -13.52 -7.87 7.22
C SER A 157 -12.80 -9.22 7.22
N THR A 158 -13.13 -10.07 8.20
CA THR A 158 -12.64 -11.45 8.25
C THR A 158 -13.03 -12.22 6.99
N ASP A 159 -14.29 -12.14 6.53
CA ASP A 159 -14.75 -12.87 5.35
C ASP A 159 -13.97 -12.48 4.07
N MET A 160 -13.70 -11.18 3.90
CA MET A 160 -12.90 -10.67 2.78
C MET A 160 -11.46 -11.19 2.86
N THR A 161 -10.85 -11.12 4.04
CA THR A 161 -9.46 -11.54 4.22
C THR A 161 -9.28 -13.05 4.15
N ASP A 162 -10.26 -13.84 4.62
CA ASP A 162 -10.30 -15.30 4.45
C ASP A 162 -10.39 -15.69 2.96
N ALA A 163 -11.15 -14.95 2.16
CA ALA A 163 -11.22 -15.18 0.71
C ALA A 163 -9.88 -14.89 0.02
N ILE A 164 -9.17 -13.84 0.44
CA ILE A 164 -7.81 -13.53 -0.04
C ILE A 164 -6.83 -14.64 0.34
N LEU A 165 -6.84 -15.09 1.60
CA LEU A 165 -5.97 -16.16 2.09
C LEU A 165 -6.20 -17.50 1.37
N ALA A 166 -7.42 -17.74 0.88
CA ALA A 166 -7.78 -18.93 0.13
C ALA A 166 -7.47 -18.83 -1.38
N ASP A 167 -7.13 -17.65 -1.89
CA ASP A 167 -6.87 -17.45 -3.32
C ASP A 167 -5.47 -17.92 -3.71
N VAL A 168 -5.41 -18.98 -4.50
CA VAL A 168 -4.16 -19.60 -4.96
C VAL A 168 -3.32 -18.71 -5.88
N ARG A 169 -3.85 -17.57 -6.35
CA ARG A 169 -3.09 -16.57 -7.10
C ARG A 169 -2.19 -15.71 -6.20
N LEU A 170 -2.44 -15.73 -4.89
CA LEU A 170 -1.82 -14.85 -3.91
C LEU A 170 -0.95 -15.65 -2.92
N GLU A 171 0.13 -15.03 -2.45
CA GLU A 171 0.97 -15.56 -1.38
C GLU A 171 0.70 -14.76 -0.12
N SER A 172 -0.42 -15.09 0.52
CA SER A 172 -1.04 -14.27 1.55
C SER A 172 -0.96 -14.93 2.93
N PHE A 173 -0.65 -14.15 3.95
CA PHE A 173 -0.69 -14.58 5.35
C PHE A 173 -1.19 -13.46 6.28
N VAL A 174 -1.73 -13.86 7.43
CA VAL A 174 -2.23 -12.92 8.43
C VAL A 174 -1.07 -12.22 9.13
N VAL A 175 -1.21 -10.91 9.34
CA VAL A 175 -0.28 -10.11 10.14
C VAL A 175 -1.04 -9.31 11.20
N GLU A 176 -0.37 -9.06 12.32
CA GLU A 176 -0.87 -8.23 13.40
C GLU A 176 -0.40 -6.79 13.24
N TYR A 177 -1.14 -5.84 13.81
CA TYR A 177 -0.80 -4.42 13.75
C TYR A 177 0.56 -4.06 14.34
N GLU A 178 1.06 -4.87 15.27
CA GLU A 178 2.35 -4.70 15.91
C GLU A 178 3.50 -5.39 15.16
N ASP A 179 3.23 -6.20 14.15
CA ASP A 179 4.28 -6.90 13.40
C ASP A 179 5.23 -5.90 12.75
N ASP A 180 6.53 -6.18 12.84
CA ASP A 180 7.59 -5.34 12.29
C ASP A 180 7.87 -5.71 10.84
N LEU A 181 7.60 -4.78 9.93
CA LEU A 181 7.87 -4.93 8.49
C LEU A 181 9.29 -4.48 8.12
N SER A 182 10.07 -3.99 9.09
CA SER A 182 11.48 -3.65 8.85
C SER A 182 12.32 -4.90 8.64
N TRP A 183 13.56 -4.68 8.18
CA TRP A 183 14.58 -5.73 8.12
C TRP A 183 14.83 -6.38 9.49
N CYS A 184 14.58 -5.68 10.61
CA CYS A 184 14.74 -6.23 11.95
C CYS A 184 13.69 -7.28 12.32
N GLY A 185 12.49 -7.18 11.73
CA GLY A 185 11.40 -8.13 11.92
C GLY A 185 11.65 -9.49 11.25
N ASN A 186 12.64 -9.60 10.35
CA ASN A 186 13.02 -10.89 9.79
C ASN A 186 13.83 -11.71 10.80
N ILE A 187 13.15 -12.63 11.46
CA ILE A 187 13.74 -13.56 12.44
C ILE A 187 14.00 -14.97 11.86
N LEU A 188 13.52 -15.25 10.64
CA LEU A 188 13.65 -16.56 9.99
C LEU A 188 14.97 -16.69 9.24
N ASN A 189 15.36 -15.65 8.50
CA ASN A 189 16.63 -15.64 7.78
C ASN A 189 17.77 -15.19 8.69
N PRO A 190 18.98 -15.77 8.56
CA PRO A 190 20.15 -15.29 9.29
C PRO A 190 20.38 -13.80 9.05
N ARG A 191 20.55 -13.03 10.13
CA ARG A 191 20.85 -11.60 10.03
C ARG A 191 22.24 -11.40 9.42
N PRO A 192 22.38 -10.60 8.35
CA PRO A 192 23.70 -10.27 7.85
C PRO A 192 24.44 -9.33 8.82
N ASP A 193 25.78 -9.42 8.87
CA ASP A 193 26.62 -8.70 9.84
C ASP A 193 26.43 -7.18 9.83
N TRP A 194 26.09 -6.60 8.67
CA TRP A 194 25.84 -5.17 8.52
C TRP A 194 24.52 -4.71 9.17
N LEU A 195 23.56 -5.62 9.33
CA LEU A 195 22.25 -5.37 9.94
C LEU A 195 22.26 -5.63 11.46
N ALA A 196 23.15 -6.49 11.95
CA ALA A 196 23.24 -6.86 13.36
C ALA A 196 23.46 -5.66 14.32
N ARG A 197 24.07 -4.57 13.82
CA ARG A 197 24.28 -3.33 14.62
C ARG A 197 23.08 -2.38 14.61
N GLN A 198 22.17 -2.54 13.65
CA GLN A 198 21.00 -1.69 13.43
C GLN A 198 19.73 -2.27 14.05
N CYS A 199 19.71 -3.60 14.26
CA CYS A 199 18.62 -4.34 14.87
C CYS A 199 19.11 -5.01 16.16
N PRO A 200 19.22 -4.28 17.30
CA PRO A 200 19.59 -4.88 18.56
C PRO A 200 18.59 -6.00 18.93
N PRO A 201 19.04 -7.08 19.58
CA PRO A 201 18.12 -8.05 20.17
C PRO A 201 17.30 -7.38 21.28
N ASP A 202 16.02 -7.74 21.38
CA ASP A 202 15.14 -7.34 22.48
C ASP A 202 15.65 -7.86 23.84
#